data_AF-A0A7W0F1I4-F1
#
_entry.id   AF-A0A7W0F1I4-F1
#
_cell.length_a   1.000
_cell.length_b   1.000
_cell.length_c   1.000
_cell.angle_alpha   90.00
_cell.angle_beta   90.00
_cell.angle_gamma   90.00
#
_symmetry.space_group_name_H-M   'P 1'
#
loop_
_entity.id
_entity.type
_entity.pdbx_description
1 polymer ?
#
loop_
_entity_poly.entity_id
_entity_poly.type
_entity_poly.pdbx_seq_one_letter_code
_entity_poly.pdbx_strand_id
1 'polypeptide(L)' 'MTTLEELKEQLQILEKEIAETKKRLPAHSVKPPVMMDLLALEDQYDELLKQIEKLRSEVDG' A
#
# COMPACT_ATOMS: atom_id res chain seq x y z
N MET A 1 -15.81 -3.91 12.21
CA MET A 1 -15.45 -4.84 11.12
C MET A 1 -15.10 -3.97 9.95
N THR A 2 -13.83 -3.96 9.53
CA THR A 2 -13.44 -3.30 8.28
C THR A 2 -13.99 -4.14 7.13
N THR A 3 -14.78 -3.54 6.26
CA THR A 3 -15.39 -4.18 5.10
C THR A 3 -14.38 -4.32 3.97
N LEU A 4 -14.65 -5.23 3.04
CA LEU A 4 -13.83 -5.41 1.85
C LEU A 4 -13.71 -4.10 1.04
N GLU A 5 -14.79 -3.33 0.94
CA GLU A 5 -14.80 -2.01 0.31
C GLU A 5 -13.89 -1.00 1.04
N GLU A 6 -13.93 -0.93 2.36
CA GLU A 6 -13.03 -0.04 3.13
C GLU A 6 -11.55 -0.40 2.93
N LEU A 7 -11.22 -1.70 2.84
CA LEU A 7 -9.85 -2.14 2.54
C LEU A 7 -9.43 -1.77 1.11
N LYS A 8 -10.33 -1.90 0.12
CA LYS A 8 -10.04 -1.46 -1.25
C LYS A 8 -9.83 0.05 -1.34
N GLU A 9 -10.62 0.85 -0.61
CA GLU A 9 -10.44 2.30 -0.55
C GLU A 9 -9.08 2.67 0.05
N GLN A 10 -8.70 2.04 1.16
CA GLN A 10 -7.38 2.23 1.77
C GLN A 10 -6.24 1.83 0.82
N LEU A 11 -6.41 0.74 0.06
CA LEU A 11 -5.43 0.30 -0.93
C LEU A 11 -5.24 1.33 -2.05
N GLN A 12 -6.33 1.95 -2.54
CA GLN A 12 -6.24 3.03 -3.53
C GLN A 12 -5.55 4.29 -2.99
N ILE A 13 -5.72 4.59 -1.71
CA ILE A 13 -5.03 5.71 -1.06
C ILE A 13 -3.52 5.42 -1.00
N LEU A 14 -3.13 4.22 -0.55
CA LEU A 14 -1.73 3.80 -0.51
C LEU A 14 -1.08 3.83 -1.90
N GLU A 15 -1.75 3.38 -2.96
CA GLU A 15 -1.22 3.45 -4.32
C GLU A 15 -0.90 4.88 -4.75
N LYS A 16 -1.77 5.84 -4.41
CA LYS A 16 -1.53 7.27 -4.70
C LYS A 16 -0.34 7.80 -3.91
N GLU A 17 -0.23 7.48 -2.63
CA GLU A 17 0.88 7.92 -1.78
C GLU A 17 2.21 7.34 -2.22
N ILE A 18 2.26 6.06 -2.60
CA ILE A 18 3.43 5.39 -3.19
C ILE A 18 3.82 6.08 -4.49
N ALA A 19 2.86 6.35 -5.39
CA ALA A 19 3.13 7.00 -6.67
C ALA A 19 3.66 8.44 -6.48
N GLU A 20 3.08 9.20 -5.55
CA GLU A 20 3.57 10.54 -5.20
C GLU A 20 4.97 10.52 -4.57
N THR A 21 5.21 9.58 -3.66
CA THR A 21 6.52 9.41 -3.02
C THR A 21 7.59 9.05 -4.05
N LYS A 22 7.28 8.13 -4.97
CA LYS A 22 8.13 7.77 -6.12
C LYS A 22 8.41 8.96 -7.03
N LYS A 23 7.44 9.85 -7.29
CA LYS A 23 7.65 11.08 -8.08
C LYS A 23 8.59 12.09 -7.39
N ARG A 24 8.62 12.11 -6.06
CA ARG A 24 9.49 12.99 -5.26
C ARG A 24 10.92 12.44 -5.13
N LEU A 25 11.17 11.19 -5.54
CA LEU A 25 12.51 10.61 -5.53
C LEU A 25 13.40 11.33 -6.55
N PRO A 26 14.57 11.85 -6.13
CA PRO A 26 15.51 12.45 -7.07
C PRO A 26 16.10 11.38 -7.99
N ALA A 27 16.12 11.65 -9.30
CA ALA A 27 16.60 10.72 -10.33
C ALA A 27 18.07 10.26 -10.16
N HIS A 28 18.85 10.98 -9.34
CA HIS A 28 20.29 10.74 -9.17
C HIS A 28 20.71 10.50 -7.72
N SER A 29 19.78 10.61 -6.76
CA SER A 29 20.09 10.41 -5.34
C SER A 29 18.82 10.17 -4.55
N VAL A 30 18.55 8.91 -4.20
CA VAL A 30 17.46 8.62 -3.27
C VAL A 30 17.91 9.01 -1.87
N LYS A 31 17.21 9.96 -1.24
CA LYS A 31 17.47 10.30 0.16
C LYS A 31 17.00 9.13 1.04
N PRO A 32 17.81 8.63 1.99
CA PRO A 32 17.45 7.48 2.82
C PRO A 32 16.07 7.57 3.50
N PRO A 33 15.64 8.74 4.06
CA PRO A 33 14.30 8.85 4.65
C PRO A 33 13.16 8.57 3.67
N VAL A 34 13.26 9.07 2.43
CA VAL A 34 12.22 8.89 1.40
C VAL A 34 12.14 7.43 0.95
N MET A 35 13.27 6.71 0.94
CA MET A 35 13.26 5.27 0.68
C MET A 35 12.59 4.50 1.81
N MET A 36 12.89 4.85 3.07
CA MET A 36 12.29 4.18 4.22
C MET A 36 10.77 4.42 4.28
N ASP A 37 10.33 5.64 3.97
CA ASP A 37 8.90 5.97 3.86
C ASP A 37 8.24 5.17 2.73
N LEU A 38 8.90 5.06 1.58
CA LEU A 38 8.39 4.27 0.46
C LEU A 38 8.27 2.78 0.81
N LEU A 39 9.29 2.20 1.44
CA LEU A 39 9.29 0.80 1.86
C LEU A 39 8.18 0.54 2.88
N ALA A 40 7.97 1.45 3.84
CA ALA A 40 6.88 1.33 4.81
C ALA A 40 5.50 1.37 4.14
N LEU A 41 5.31 2.19 3.11
CA LEU A 41 4.07 2.23 2.32
C LEU A 41 3.87 0.95 1.51
N GLU A 42 4.94 0.39 0.93
CA GLU A 42 4.90 -0.88 0.19
C GLU A 42 4.58 -2.06 1.12
N ASP A 43 5.18 -2.11 2.32
CA ASP A 43 4.86 -3.12 3.34
C ASP A 43 3.38 -3.06 3.78
N GLN A 44 2.84 -1.84 3.95
CA GLN A 44 1.43 -1.65 4.31
C GLN A 44 0.47 -2.08 3.18
N TYR A 45 0.85 -1.82 1.93
CA TYR A 45 0.09 -2.27 0.76
C TYR A 45 -0.02 -3.79 0.72
N ASP A 46 1.11 -4.48 0.90
CA ASP A 46 1.16 -5.95 0.89
C ASP A 46 0.33 -6.57 2.02
N GLU A 47 0.35 -5.97 3.21
CA GLU A 47 -0.45 -6.43 4.34
C GLU A 47 -1.95 -6.25 4.08
N LEU A 48 -2.35 -5.12 3.49
CA LEU A 48 -3.74 -4.89 3.10
C LEU A 48 -4.21 -5.88 2.02
N LEU A 49 -3.35 -6.18 1.06
CA LEU A 49 -3.66 -7.11 -0.02
C LEU A 49 -3.90 -8.53 0.52
N LYS A 50 -3.08 -8.98 1.48
CA LYS A 50 -3.27 -10.27 2.17
C LYS A 50 -4.59 -10.31 2.95
N GLN A 51 -4.97 -9.22 3.61
CA GLN A 51 -6.25 -9.13 4.32
C GLN A 51 -7.44 -9.24 3.35
N ILE A 52 -7.35 -8.58 2.19
CA ILE A 52 -8.35 -8.67 1.12
C ILE A 52 -8.45 -10.10 0.59
N GLU A 53 -7.31 -10.74 0.30
CA GLU A 53 -7.29 -12.12 -0.20
C GLU A 53 -7.89 -13.11 0.79
N LYS A 54 -7.55 -12.97 2.08
CA LYS A 54 -8.11 -13.78 3.16
C LYS A 54 -9.61 -13.59 3.30
N LEU A 55 -10.11 -12.36 3.25
CA LEU A 55 -11.55 -12.10 3.32
C LEU A 55 -12.28 -12.65 2.09
N ARG A 56 -11.67 -12.62 0.90
CA ARG A 56 -12.25 -13.21 -0.29
C ARG A 56 -12.31 -14.74 -0.19
N SER A 57 -11.25 -15.40 0.28
CA SER A 57 -11.24 -16.86 0.44
C SER A 57 -12.18 -17.34 1.55
N GLU A 58 -12.44 -16.54 2.58
CA GLU A 58 -13.44 -16.83 3.62
C GLU A 58 -14.89 -16.63 3.13
N VAL A 59 -15.12 -15.81 2.10
CA VAL A 59 -16.44 -15.57 1.49
C VAL A 59 -16.76 -16.58 0.39
N ASP A 60 -15.76 -17.05 -0.35
CA ASP A 60 -15.90 -18.01 -1.45
C ASP A 60 -15.85 -19.49 -0.98
N GLY A 61 -15.63 -19.74 0.32
CA GLY A 61 -15.41 -21.07 0.93
C GLY A 61 -16.63 -21.70 1.59
#